data_AF-A0A6G3MMD1-F1
#
_entry.id   AF-A0A6G3MMD1-F1
#
_cell.length_a   1.000
_cell.length_b   1.000
_cell.length_c   1.000
_cell.angle_alpha   90.00
_cell.angle_beta   90.00
_cell.angle_gamma   90.00
#
_symmetry.space_group_name_H-M   'P 1'
#
loop_
_entity.id
_entity.type
_entity.pdbx_description
1 polymer ?
#
loop_
_entity_poly.entity_id
_entity_poly.type
_entity_poly.pdbx_seq_one_letter_code
_entity_poly.pdbx_strand_id
1 'polypeptide(L)'
;MYFFANFLFLSSLYQHECKNEQDFEKSRDSVLNFIPSNAWSHINEEESIAHILKNHATTSNNKNKKRALNYLGYVTPWNVKGSQFSLQNAQKFSMISPVWLEAELDEDNLLKFSDFDIDNEWLQKIRSENPSIKIIPRLL
;
A
#
# COMPACT_ATOMS: atom_id res chain seq x y z
N MET A 1 28.83 -10.34 -8.98
CA MET A 1 29.38 -9.31 -8.07
C MET A 1 29.07 -7.87 -8.53
N TYR A 2 27.96 -7.63 -9.26
CA TYR A 2 27.52 -6.28 -9.68
C TYR A 2 26.15 -5.87 -9.09
N PHE A 3 25.44 -6.79 -8.41
CA PHE A 3 24.14 -6.51 -7.81
C PHE A 3 24.21 -5.77 -6.46
N PHE A 4 25.26 -5.97 -5.67
CA PHE A 4 25.40 -5.30 -4.37
C PHE A 4 25.79 -3.81 -4.48
N ALA A 5 26.45 -3.40 -5.56
CA ALA A 5 26.86 -2.00 -5.75
C ALA A 5 25.68 -1.09 -6.13
N ASN A 6 24.74 -1.58 -6.95
CA ASN A 6 23.55 -0.82 -7.34
C ASN A 6 22.55 -0.64 -6.18
N PHE A 7 22.50 -1.59 -5.24
CA PHE A 7 21.58 -1.51 -4.09
C PHE A 7 22.00 -0.43 -3.08
N LEU A 8 23.31 -0.24 -2.86
CA LEU A 8 23.83 0.82 -1.99
C LEU A 8 23.76 2.21 -2.64
N PHE A 9 23.78 2.28 -3.98
CA PHE A 9 23.62 3.56 -4.69
C PHE A 9 22.16 4.03 -4.68
N LEU A 10 21.20 3.11 -4.78
CA LEU A 10 19.76 3.41 -4.72
C LEU A 10 19.27 3.74 -3.31
N SER A 11 19.83 3.15 -2.24
CA SER A 11 19.48 3.54 -0.87
C SER A 11 20.00 4.94 -0.50
N SER A 12 21.19 5.29 -1.00
CA SER A 12 21.78 6.64 -0.85
C SER A 12 20.96 7.71 -1.59
N LEU A 13 20.46 7.40 -2.79
CA LEU A 13 19.58 8.29 -3.57
C LEU A 13 18.19 8.44 -2.93
N TYR A 14 17.63 7.37 -2.35
CA TYR A 14 16.32 7.41 -1.68
C TYR A 14 16.33 8.27 -0.40
N GLN A 15 17.47 8.40 0.27
CA GLN A 15 17.65 9.33 1.40
C GLN A 15 17.99 10.75 0.97
N HIS A 16 18.18 11.00 -0.32
CA HIS A 16 18.52 12.33 -0.86
C HIS A 16 17.33 13.09 -1.45
N GLU A 17 16.20 12.42 -1.74
CA GLU A 17 15.01 13.06 -2.33
C GLU A 17 14.00 13.62 -1.31
N CYS A 18 14.21 13.42 -0.01
CA CYS A 18 13.48 14.15 1.04
C CYS A 18 14.40 15.22 1.68
N LYS A 19 14.87 16.19 0.89
CA LYS A 19 15.74 17.26 1.41
C LYS A 19 15.20 18.68 1.30
N ASN A 20 14.06 18.93 0.64
CA ASN A 20 13.55 20.28 0.50
C ASN A 20 12.14 20.42 1.07
N GLU A 21 12.02 21.28 2.09
CA GLU A 21 10.78 21.67 2.75
C GLU A 21 9.75 22.25 1.76
N GLN A 22 10.23 22.86 0.68
CA GLN A 22 9.44 23.39 -0.43
C GLN A 22 8.72 22.30 -1.25
N ASP A 23 9.30 21.11 -1.38
CA ASP A 23 8.68 20.00 -2.11
C ASP A 23 7.58 19.32 -1.27
N PHE A 24 7.74 19.35 0.06
CA PHE A 24 6.71 18.89 0.99
C PHE A 24 5.49 19.84 0.99
N GLU A 25 5.71 21.16 1.05
CA GLU A 25 4.64 22.15 0.98
C GLU A 25 3.84 22.05 -0.33
N LYS A 26 4.54 21.90 -1.46
CA LYS A 26 3.92 21.77 -2.78
C LYS A 26 3.08 20.48 -2.92
N SER A 27 3.56 19.38 -2.35
CA SER A 27 2.83 18.11 -2.30
C SER A 27 1.60 18.21 -1.40
N ARG A 28 1.74 18.87 -0.23
CA ARG A 28 0.64 19.14 0.70
C ARG A 28 -0.46 19.96 0.03
N ASP A 29 -0.12 21.04 -0.65
CA ASP A 29 -1.08 21.91 -1.31
C ASP A 29 -1.80 21.21 -2.48
N SER A 30 -1.10 20.33 -3.20
CA SER A 30 -1.73 19.50 -4.24
C SER A 30 -2.72 18.48 -3.67
N VAL A 31 -2.44 17.92 -2.49
CA VAL A 31 -3.33 16.96 -1.81
C VAL A 31 -4.54 17.66 -1.21
N LEU A 32 -4.34 18.84 -0.61
CA LEU A 32 -5.41 19.66 -0.02
C LEU A 32 -6.47 20.08 -1.04
N ASN A 33 -6.06 20.35 -2.29
CA ASN A 33 -6.97 20.72 -3.38
C ASN A 33 -7.89 19.57 -3.86
N PHE A 34 -7.59 18.32 -3.51
CA PHE A 34 -8.35 17.15 -3.96
C PHE A 34 -9.36 16.65 -2.93
N ILE A 35 -9.36 17.21 -1.71
CA ILE A 35 -10.19 16.74 -0.61
C ILE A 35 -11.35 17.73 -0.40
N PRO A 36 -12.61 17.28 -0.48
CA PRO A 36 -13.77 18.16 -0.31
C PRO A 36 -13.75 18.83 1.06
N SER A 37 -14.09 20.12 1.11
CA SER A 37 -13.95 21.01 2.27
C SER A 37 -14.64 20.51 3.55
N ASN A 38 -15.64 19.63 3.42
CA ASN A 38 -16.37 19.02 4.52
C ASN A 38 -15.70 17.77 5.12
N ALA A 39 -14.65 17.22 4.51
CA ALA A 39 -13.91 16.08 5.06
C ALA A 39 -13.00 16.47 6.25
N TRP A 40 -12.71 17.77 6.40
CA TRP A 40 -11.78 18.32 7.38
C TRP A 40 -12.42 18.72 8.71
N SER A 41 -13.76 18.70 8.83
CA SER A 41 -14.47 19.19 10.03
C SER A 41 -14.22 18.39 11.32
N HIS A 42 -13.43 17.31 11.26
CA HIS A 42 -13.07 16.46 12.39
C HIS A 42 -11.56 16.44 12.69
N ILE A 43 -10.74 17.10 11.89
CA ILE A 43 -9.29 17.16 12.11
C ILE A 43 -9.02 18.50 12.78
N ASN A 44 -8.92 18.48 14.12
CA ASN A 44 -8.50 19.66 14.86
C ASN A 44 -7.06 19.98 14.43
N GLU A 45 -6.81 21.22 14.00
CA GLU A 45 -5.49 21.70 13.51
C GLU A 45 -4.34 21.60 14.54
N GLU A 46 -4.63 21.17 15.78
CA GLU A 46 -3.67 20.92 16.85
C GLU A 46 -3.32 19.43 17.05
N GLU A 47 -3.40 18.57 16.03
CA GLU A 47 -2.71 17.29 16.12
C GLU A 47 -1.20 17.51 16.03
N SER A 48 -0.61 17.87 17.18
CA SER A 48 0.84 17.94 17.38
C SER A 48 1.50 16.67 16.86
N ILE A 49 2.71 16.80 16.32
CA ILE A 49 3.59 15.66 15.97
C ILE A 49 3.64 14.64 17.12
N ALA A 50 3.66 15.12 18.36
CA ALA A 50 3.65 14.27 19.55
C ALA A 50 2.36 13.43 19.67
N HIS A 51 1.21 13.98 19.27
CA HIS A 51 -0.07 13.27 19.27
C HIS A 51 -0.08 12.13 18.23
N ILE A 52 0.40 12.40 17.02
CA ILE A 52 0.52 11.38 15.96
C ILE A 52 1.49 10.28 16.39
N LEU A 53 2.69 10.65 16.86
CA LEU A 53 3.68 9.67 17.33
C LEU A 53 3.14 8.82 18.47
N LYS A 54 2.34 9.40 19.38
CA LYS A 54 1.70 8.69 20.48
C LYS A 54 0.60 7.73 20.02
N ASN A 55 -0.20 8.10 19.01
CA ASN A 55 -1.46 7.43 18.71
C ASN A 55 -1.49 6.68 17.36
N HIS A 56 -0.47 6.80 16.50
CA HIS A 56 -0.46 6.18 15.16
C HIS A 56 -0.66 4.65 15.15
N ALA A 57 -0.33 3.97 16.24
CA ALA A 57 -0.50 2.52 16.40
C ALA A 57 -1.92 2.11 16.85
N THR A 58 -2.75 3.07 17.30
CA THR A 58 -4.10 2.79 17.79
C THR A 58 -5.03 2.55 16.60
N THR A 59 -5.70 1.39 16.58
CA THR A 59 -6.66 1.05 15.53
C THR A 59 -8.02 0.65 16.10
N SER A 60 -9.06 0.83 15.30
CA SER A 60 -10.40 0.35 15.68
C SER A 60 -10.47 -1.18 15.58
N ASN A 61 -10.88 -1.81 16.69
CA ASN A 61 -11.11 -3.26 16.79
C ASN A 61 -12.33 -3.74 15.97
N ASN A 62 -13.06 -2.84 15.31
CA ASN A 62 -14.22 -3.22 14.53
C ASN A 62 -13.80 -3.85 13.18
N LYS A 63 -13.62 -5.17 13.20
CA LYS A 63 -13.25 -5.98 12.02
C LYS A 63 -14.41 -6.25 11.07
N ASN A 64 -15.65 -6.31 11.58
CA ASN A 64 -16.81 -6.84 10.87
C ASN A 64 -17.82 -5.78 10.44
N LYS A 65 -17.46 -4.49 10.47
CA LYS A 65 -18.36 -3.43 10.01
C LYS A 65 -18.54 -3.58 8.50
N LYS A 66 -19.66 -4.15 8.07
CA LYS A 66 -20.09 -4.10 6.68
C LYS A 66 -20.16 -2.64 6.27
N ARG A 67 -19.30 -2.24 5.34
CA ARG A 67 -19.30 -0.90 4.78
C ARG A 67 -20.06 -0.95 3.46
N ALA A 68 -20.85 0.09 3.20
CA ALA A 68 -21.64 0.18 1.97
C ALA A 68 -20.77 0.35 0.72
N LEU A 69 -19.53 0.80 0.89
CA LEU A 69 -18.57 1.07 -0.18
C LEU A 69 -17.63 -0.12 -0.40
N ASN A 70 -17.14 -0.25 -1.63
CA ASN A 70 -16.09 -1.20 -1.96
C ASN A 70 -14.72 -0.62 -1.62
N TYR A 71 -13.87 -1.40 -0.94
CA TYR A 71 -12.50 -1.00 -0.59
C TYR A 71 -11.48 -1.87 -1.30
N LEU A 72 -10.52 -1.23 -1.98
CA LEU A 72 -9.37 -1.85 -2.62
C LEU A 72 -8.11 -1.61 -1.77
N GLY A 73 -7.38 -2.66 -1.45
CA GLY A 73 -6.05 -2.58 -0.83
C GLY A 73 -4.95 -3.03 -1.78
N TYR A 74 -3.86 -2.28 -1.89
CA TYR A 74 -2.65 -2.73 -2.58
C TYR A 74 -1.72 -3.43 -1.59
N VAL A 75 -1.15 -4.55 -2.01
CA VAL A 75 -0.18 -5.31 -1.20
C VAL A 75 1.07 -5.54 -2.04
N THR A 76 2.22 -5.14 -1.51
CA THR A 76 3.50 -5.22 -2.21
C THR A 76 4.42 -6.23 -1.54
N PRO A 77 5.28 -6.94 -2.30
CA PRO A 77 6.12 -8.01 -1.76
C PRO A 77 7.23 -7.46 -0.85
N TRP A 78 7.76 -6.27 -1.13
CA TRP A 78 8.81 -5.63 -0.32
C TRP A 78 8.32 -5.07 1.03
N ASN A 79 7.00 -5.00 1.27
CA ASN A 79 6.44 -4.50 2.52
C ASN A 79 5.70 -5.61 3.29
N VAL A 80 6.47 -6.39 4.05
CA VAL A 80 5.95 -7.48 4.89
C VAL A 80 4.87 -7.01 5.89
N LYS A 81 4.98 -5.78 6.40
CA LYS A 81 3.95 -5.22 7.29
C LYS A 81 2.61 -5.04 6.57
N GLY A 82 2.65 -4.75 5.26
CA GLY A 82 1.47 -4.63 4.42
C GLY A 82 0.71 -5.95 4.30
N SER A 83 1.42 -7.06 4.04
CA SER A 83 0.80 -8.40 3.95
C SER A 83 0.25 -8.87 5.31
N GLN A 84 0.93 -8.57 6.41
CA GLN A 84 0.41 -8.86 7.76
C GLN A 84 -0.84 -8.03 8.10
N PHE A 85 -0.81 -6.74 7.78
CA PHE A 85 -1.93 -5.84 8.02
C PHE A 85 -3.17 -6.25 7.21
N SER A 86 -2.98 -6.69 5.96
CA SER A 86 -4.08 -7.13 5.11
C SER A 86 -4.77 -8.38 5.65
N LEU A 87 -4.01 -9.33 6.23
CA LEU A 87 -4.58 -10.51 6.89
C LEU A 87 -5.38 -10.11 8.14
N GLN A 88 -4.79 -9.30 9.02
CA GLN A 88 -5.44 -8.86 10.27
C GLN A 88 -6.74 -8.08 10.04
N ASN A 89 -6.86 -7.44 8.87
CA ASN A 89 -7.96 -6.56 8.51
C ASN A 89 -8.71 -7.05 7.25
N ALA A 90 -8.61 -8.32 6.87
CA ALA A 90 -9.15 -8.85 5.61
C ALA A 90 -10.65 -8.55 5.41
N GLN A 91 -11.42 -8.58 6.49
CA GLN A 91 -12.85 -8.27 6.53
C GLN A 91 -13.19 -6.79 6.22
N LYS A 92 -12.20 -5.89 6.29
CA LYS A 92 -12.38 -4.47 5.94
C LYS A 92 -12.24 -4.20 4.44
N PHE A 93 -11.73 -5.17 3.66
CA PHE A 93 -11.49 -5.04 2.23
C PHE A 93 -12.53 -5.80 1.41
N SER A 94 -12.97 -5.20 0.32
CA SER A 94 -13.79 -5.88 -0.70
C SER A 94 -12.90 -6.53 -1.74
N MET A 95 -11.75 -5.91 -2.02
CA MET A 95 -10.81 -6.31 -3.04
C MET A 95 -9.38 -6.08 -2.57
N ILE A 96 -8.45 -6.96 -2.95
CA ILE A 96 -7.01 -6.75 -2.76
C ILE A 96 -6.29 -6.94 -4.09
N SER A 97 -5.37 -6.03 -4.37
CA SER A 97 -4.48 -6.03 -5.52
C SER A 97 -3.05 -6.31 -5.07
N PRO A 98 -2.59 -7.58 -5.11
CA PRO A 98 -1.18 -7.89 -4.97
C PRO A 98 -0.40 -7.32 -6.17
N VAL A 99 0.78 -6.73 -5.91
CA VAL A 99 1.67 -6.14 -6.90
C VAL A 99 2.85 -7.08 -7.13
N TRP A 100 2.59 -8.20 -7.79
CA TRP A 100 3.55 -9.31 -7.98
C TRP A 100 3.76 -9.69 -9.45
N LEU A 101 2.83 -9.33 -10.34
CA LEU A 101 2.87 -9.76 -11.73
C LEU A 101 3.50 -8.67 -12.58
N GLU A 102 4.51 -9.06 -13.34
CA GLU A 102 5.12 -8.25 -14.40
C GLU A 102 4.90 -8.96 -15.74
N ALA A 103 4.44 -8.20 -16.74
CA ALA A 103 4.30 -8.69 -18.09
C ALA A 103 5.43 -8.17 -18.98
N GLU A 104 6.12 -9.09 -19.65
CA GLU A 104 7.11 -8.78 -20.66
C GLU A 104 6.68 -9.38 -22.01
N LEU A 105 7.08 -8.74 -23.11
CA LEU A 105 6.94 -9.33 -24.43
C LEU A 105 8.13 -10.24 -24.69
N ASP A 106 7.87 -11.46 -25.17
CA ASP A 106 8.92 -12.35 -25.64
C ASP A 106 9.36 -12.03 -27.07
N GLU A 107 10.33 -12.80 -27.60
CA GLU A 107 10.88 -12.62 -28.95
C GLU A 107 9.83 -12.74 -30.06
N ASP A 108 8.72 -13.43 -29.79
CA ASP A 108 7.59 -13.63 -30.70
C ASP A 108 6.46 -12.61 -30.47
N ASN A 109 6.67 -11.59 -29.63
CA ASN A 109 5.69 -10.58 -29.20
C ASN A 109 4.48 -11.17 -28.43
N LEU A 110 4.67 -12.27 -27.71
CA LEU A 110 3.68 -12.84 -26.80
C LEU A 110 3.91 -12.33 -25.37
N LEU A 111 2.83 -12.15 -24.63
CA LEU A 111 2.88 -11.73 -23.22
C LEU A 111 3.34 -12.90 -22.34
N LYS A 112 4.49 -12.72 -21.70
CA LYS A 112 5.04 -13.61 -20.69
C LYS A 112 4.88 -12.96 -19.32
N PHE A 113 4.31 -13.69 -18.37
CA PHE A 113 4.17 -13.23 -16.99
C PHE A 113 5.29 -13.81 -16.12
N SER A 114 5.93 -12.97 -15.31
CA SER A 114 6.77 -13.43 -14.21
C SER A 114 5.91 -13.63 -12.95
N ASP A 115 6.11 -14.74 -12.24
CA ASP A 115 5.31 -15.16 -11.08
C ASP A 115 6.15 -15.41 -9.81
N PHE A 116 7.41 -14.97 -9.81
CA PHE A 116 8.39 -15.27 -8.76
C PHE A 116 7.98 -14.80 -7.35
N ASP A 117 7.15 -13.77 -7.25
CA ASP A 117 6.73 -13.15 -5.99
C ASP A 117 5.33 -13.59 -5.50
N ILE A 118 4.72 -14.61 -6.11
CA ILE A 118 3.38 -15.07 -5.70
C ILE A 118 3.45 -15.82 -4.36
N ASP A 119 2.92 -15.19 -3.31
CA ASP A 119 2.73 -15.82 -2.00
C ASP A 119 1.41 -16.61 -1.93
N ASN A 120 1.47 -17.88 -2.32
CA ASN A 120 0.33 -18.81 -2.30
C ASN A 120 -0.23 -19.05 -0.89
N GLU A 121 0.62 -19.05 0.14
CA GLU A 121 0.19 -19.26 1.52
C GLU A 121 -0.64 -18.07 2.00
N TRP A 122 -0.19 -16.85 1.70
CA TRP A 122 -0.93 -15.63 1.99
C TRP A 122 -2.26 -15.58 1.23
N LEU A 123 -2.31 -16.00 -0.04
CA LEU A 123 -3.55 -16.07 -0.83
C LEU A 123 -4.58 -17.00 -0.19
N GLN A 124 -4.14 -18.15 0.35
CA GLN A 124 -5.03 -19.06 1.05
C GLN A 124 -5.53 -18.46 2.37
N LYS A 125 -4.61 -17.88 3.17
CA LYS A 125 -4.95 -17.25 4.44
C LYS A 125 -5.94 -16.10 4.27
N ILE A 126 -5.75 -15.22 3.28
CA ILE A 126 -6.64 -14.08 3.11
C ILE A 126 -8.04 -14.49 2.65
N ARG A 127 -8.16 -15.56 1.85
CA ARG A 127 -9.45 -16.15 1.47
C ARG A 127 -10.13 -16.84 2.65
N SER A 128 -9.35 -17.47 3.54
CA SER A 128 -9.88 -18.03 4.79
C SER A 128 -10.43 -16.93 5.70
N GLU A 129 -9.71 -15.82 5.84
CA GLU A 129 -10.13 -14.68 6.66
C GLU A 129 -11.30 -13.92 6.06
N ASN A 130 -11.41 -13.79 4.74
CA ASN A 130 -12.55 -13.19 4.04
C ASN A 130 -12.89 -13.98 2.76
N PRO A 131 -13.84 -14.94 2.81
CA PRO A 131 -14.21 -15.77 1.67
C PRO A 131 -14.79 -15.00 0.47
N SER A 132 -15.31 -13.79 0.72
CA SER A 132 -15.94 -12.95 -0.31
C SER A 132 -14.96 -11.99 -1.01
N ILE A 133 -13.69 -11.97 -0.58
CA ILE A 133 -12.70 -11.02 -1.08
C ILE A 133 -12.34 -11.31 -2.55
N LYS A 134 -12.28 -10.25 -3.37
CA LYS A 134 -11.78 -10.35 -4.74
C LYS A 134 -10.28 -10.10 -4.76
N ILE A 135 -9.53 -11.00 -5.39
CA ILE A 135 -8.08 -10.83 -5.59
C ILE A 135 -7.87 -10.41 -7.03
N ILE A 136 -7.33 -9.21 -7.23
CA ILE A 136 -7.21 -8.55 -8.53
C ILE A 136 -5.75 -8.11 -8.69
N PRO A 137 -4.83 -8.99 -9.11
CA PRO A 137 -3.42 -8.66 -9.22
C PRO A 137 -3.18 -7.44 -10.11
N ARG A 138 -2.27 -6.56 -9.68
CA ARG A 138 -1.79 -5.48 -10.53
C ARG A 138 -0.79 -6.07 -11.51
N LEU A 139 -1.00 -5.79 -12.79
CA LEU A 139 -0.03 -6.06 -13.84
C LEU A 139 0.88 -4.83 -13.97
N LEU A 140 2.18 -5.06 -13.88
CA LEU A 140 3.24 -4.09 -14.15
C LEU A 140 3.75 -4.27 -15.58
#